data_AF-A0A5C8L917-F1
#
_entry.id   AF-A0A5C8L917-F1
#
_cell.length_a   1.000
_cell.length_b   1.000
_cell.length_c   1.000
_cell.angle_alpha   90.00
_cell.angle_beta   90.00
_cell.angle_gamma   90.00
#
_symmetry.space_group_name_H-M   'P 1'
#
loop_
_entity.id
_entity.type
_entity.pdbx_description
1 polymer ?
#
loop_
_entity_poly.entity_id
_entity_poly.type
_entity_poly.pdbx_seq_one_letter_code
_entity_poly.pdbx_strand_id
1 'polypeptide(L)'
;MKTLLLLIAIIPTIMVSQNNKQDLYIAYDDCSIHQDIMIENDTLKYQTYSIRFGDKINPEIEYSINENGFVVKHIQMSGKNYPSLSITYLNQNGNNPPIKINQNQIKNKIWTNNIVHSRNTDFISFFENFRNIYLVDFNDKKEEIKIAKKVEIKLLPTL
;
A
#
# COMPACT_ATOMS: atom_id res chain seq x y z
N MET A 1 -45.39 41.11 -38.88
CA MET A 1 -43.96 40.69 -38.84
C MET A 1 -43.62 40.38 -37.39
N LYS A 2 -43.37 39.11 -37.06
CA LYS A 2 -43.08 38.65 -35.69
C LYS A 2 -41.56 38.67 -35.49
N THR A 3 -41.07 39.60 -34.68
CA THR A 3 -39.66 39.67 -34.30
C THR A 3 -39.42 38.66 -33.19
N LEU A 4 -38.73 37.56 -33.51
CA LEU A 4 -38.35 36.53 -32.54
C LEU A 4 -37.03 36.96 -31.88
N LEU A 5 -37.09 37.46 -30.64
CA LEU A 5 -35.89 37.71 -29.84
C LEU A 5 -35.36 36.38 -29.30
N LEU A 6 -34.21 35.95 -29.82
CA LEU A 6 -33.48 34.78 -29.34
C LEU A 6 -32.63 35.21 -28.13
N LEU A 7 -33.07 34.90 -26.91
CA LEU A 7 -32.26 35.05 -25.70
C LEU A 7 -31.27 33.88 -25.64
N ILE A 8 -30.00 34.13 -25.93
CA ILE A 8 -28.92 33.16 -25.70
C ILE A 8 -28.48 33.31 -24.24
N ALA A 9 -28.98 32.43 -23.38
CA ALA A 9 -28.46 32.30 -22.02
C ALA A 9 -27.08 31.61 -22.08
N ILE A 10 -26.02 32.40 -21.97
CA ILE A 10 -24.67 31.88 -21.72
C ILE A 10 -24.63 31.45 -20.26
N ILE A 11 -24.87 30.16 -20.01
CA ILE A 11 -24.62 29.56 -18.70
C ILE A 11 -23.10 29.48 -18.55
N PRO A 12 -22.46 30.20 -17.61
CA PRO A 12 -21.07 29.95 -17.32
C PRO A 12 -21.00 28.55 -16.71
N THR A 13 -20.48 27.59 -17.47
CA THR A 13 -20.02 26.32 -16.91
C THR A 13 -18.83 26.67 -16.02
N ILE A 14 -19.11 26.92 -14.74
CA ILE A 14 -18.09 26.91 -13.71
C ILE A 14 -17.57 25.47 -13.71
N MET A 15 -16.49 25.23 -14.46
CA MET A 15 -15.68 24.03 -14.33
C MET A 15 -15.10 24.08 -12.92
N VAL A 16 -15.86 23.54 -11.96
CA VAL A 16 -15.30 23.11 -10.70
C VAL A 16 -14.44 21.90 -11.06
N SER A 17 -13.18 22.14 -11.41
CA SER A 17 -12.15 21.11 -11.30
C SER A 17 -11.94 20.90 -9.81
N GLN A 18 -12.90 20.20 -9.20
CA GLN A 18 -12.76 19.65 -7.87
C GLN A 18 -11.65 18.62 -8.01
N ASN A 19 -10.47 18.99 -7.54
CA ASN A 19 -9.32 18.11 -7.41
C ASN A 19 -9.63 17.07 -6.31
N ASN A 20 -10.68 16.27 -6.53
CA ASN A 20 -11.17 15.27 -5.60
C ASN A 20 -10.22 14.08 -5.69
N LYS A 21 -9.10 14.19 -4.98
CA LYS A 21 -8.18 13.08 -4.76
C LYS A 21 -9.02 11.86 -4.38
N GLN A 22 -8.80 10.76 -5.07
CA GLN A 22 -9.48 9.52 -4.80
C GLN A 22 -8.77 8.77 -3.67
N ASP A 23 -9.44 7.78 -3.08
CA ASP A 23 -8.80 6.89 -2.12
C ASP A 23 -7.98 5.82 -2.85
N LEU A 24 -6.91 5.33 -2.21
CA LEU A 24 -6.05 4.24 -2.69
C LEU A 24 -6.14 3.05 -1.73
N TYR A 25 -6.19 1.85 -2.30
CA TYR A 25 -6.20 0.60 -1.54
C TYR A 25 -4.92 -0.19 -1.85
N ILE A 26 -4.08 -0.35 -0.84
CA ILE A 26 -2.91 -1.21 -0.83
C ILE A 26 -3.40 -2.62 -0.47
N ALA A 27 -3.43 -3.49 -1.47
CA ALA A 27 -3.83 -4.88 -1.33
C ALA A 27 -2.61 -5.75 -1.03
N TYR A 28 -2.70 -6.60 0.00
CA TYR A 28 -1.64 -7.55 0.34
C TYR A 28 -2.19 -8.96 0.55
N ASP A 29 -1.30 -9.93 0.39
CA ASP A 29 -1.43 -11.30 0.89
C ASP A 29 -0.32 -11.58 1.92
N ASP A 30 -0.40 -12.71 2.64
CA ASP A 30 0.51 -13.10 3.72
C ASP A 30 2.00 -13.11 3.33
N CYS A 31 2.30 -13.21 2.03
CA CYS A 31 3.67 -13.25 1.53
C CYS A 31 4.22 -11.87 1.16
N SER A 32 3.36 -10.87 0.98
CA SER A 32 3.74 -9.62 0.32
C SER A 32 4.04 -8.45 1.28
N ILE A 33 3.89 -8.64 2.59
CA ILE A 33 4.19 -7.62 3.60
C ILE A 33 4.67 -8.25 4.91
N HIS A 34 5.59 -7.61 5.62
CA HIS A 34 6.05 -8.05 6.94
C HIS A 34 5.37 -7.24 8.04
N GLN A 35 4.69 -7.88 8.98
CA GLN A 35 4.18 -7.19 10.17
C GLN A 35 5.28 -7.06 11.21
N ASP A 36 5.67 -5.83 11.54
CA ASP A 36 6.77 -5.58 12.47
C ASP A 36 6.29 -5.50 13.93
N ILE A 37 5.15 -4.83 14.17
CA ILE A 37 4.62 -4.57 15.52
C ILE A 37 3.09 -4.72 15.50
N MET A 38 2.53 -5.34 16.54
CA MET A 38 1.10 -5.34 16.82
C MET A 38 0.83 -5.15 18.31
N ILE A 39 0.02 -4.13 18.62
CA ILE A 39 -0.47 -3.85 19.96
C ILE A 39 -1.99 -3.73 19.86
N GLU A 40 -2.72 -4.52 20.65
CA GLU A 40 -4.18 -4.51 20.67
C GLU A 40 -4.71 -4.60 22.11
N ASN A 41 -5.56 -3.64 22.46
CA ASN A 41 -6.40 -3.64 23.67
C ASN A 41 -7.72 -2.91 23.36
N ASP A 42 -8.60 -2.81 24.37
CA ASP A 42 -9.94 -2.21 24.22
C ASP A 42 -9.94 -0.78 23.68
N THR A 43 -8.85 -0.04 23.90
CA THR A 43 -8.72 1.38 23.56
C THR A 43 -7.72 1.68 22.46
N LEU A 44 -6.86 0.72 22.09
CA LEU A 44 -5.75 0.93 21.17
C LEU A 44 -5.59 -0.29 20.27
N LYS A 45 -5.61 -0.05 18.96
CA LYS A 45 -5.10 -0.97 17.95
C LYS A 45 -4.01 -0.26 17.17
N TYR A 46 -2.77 -0.73 17.31
CA TYR A 46 -1.62 -0.19 16.61
C TYR A 46 -0.92 -1.33 15.88
N GLN A 47 -0.75 -1.18 14.57
CA GLN A 47 -0.10 -2.18 13.73
C GLN A 47 0.87 -1.47 12.79
N THR A 48 2.11 -1.94 12.73
CA THR A 48 3.07 -1.50 11.73
C THR A 48 3.45 -2.63 10.83
N TYR A 49 3.60 -2.29 9.56
CA TYR A 49 4.01 -3.20 8.52
C TYR A 49 5.12 -2.57 7.70
N SER A 50 6.03 -3.39 7.17
CA SER A 50 7.09 -2.97 6.28
C SER A 50 6.98 -3.62 4.91
N ILE A 51 7.08 -2.80 3.86
CA ILE A 51 7.31 -3.25 2.48
C ILE A 51 8.73 -2.84 2.12
N ARG A 52 9.62 -3.81 1.97
CA ARG A 52 11.01 -3.57 1.55
C ARG A 52 11.05 -3.42 0.03
N PHE A 53 11.63 -2.34 -0.47
CA PHE A 53 11.80 -2.18 -1.90
C PHE A 53 12.89 -3.09 -2.42
N GLY A 54 12.66 -3.68 -3.59
CA GLY A 54 13.66 -4.48 -4.27
C GLY A 54 13.89 -5.82 -3.59
N ASP A 55 13.38 -6.87 -4.22
CA ASP A 55 13.78 -8.26 -3.98
C ASP A 55 15.17 -8.56 -4.59
N LYS A 56 16.09 -7.58 -4.55
CA LYS A 56 17.47 -7.74 -5.02
C LYS A 56 18.38 -8.22 -3.90
N ILE A 57 17.82 -8.99 -2.97
CA ILE A 57 18.62 -9.93 -2.21
C ILE A 57 18.82 -11.10 -3.16
N ASN A 58 19.91 -11.07 -3.93
CA ASN A 58 20.38 -12.27 -4.60
C ASN A 58 21.24 -13.00 -3.57
N PRO A 59 20.74 -14.04 -2.88
CA PRO A 59 21.60 -14.82 -2.00
C PRO A 59 22.71 -15.43 -2.86
N GLU A 60 23.95 -15.17 -2.49
CA GLU A 60 25.09 -15.90 -3.01
C GLU A 60 25.10 -17.25 -2.28
N ILE A 61 24.75 -18.30 -3.01
CA ILE A 61 24.69 -19.67 -2.50
C ILE A 61 25.94 -20.39 -2.97
N GLU A 62 26.76 -20.82 -2.03
CA GLU A 62 27.91 -21.69 -2.28
C GLU A 62 27.61 -23.07 -1.70
N TYR A 63 27.93 -24.12 -2.46
CA TYR A 63 27.85 -25.49 -1.99
C TYR A 63 29.26 -26.03 -1.77
N SER A 64 29.50 -26.63 -0.61
CA SER A 64 30.75 -27.33 -0.31
C SER A 64 30.46 -28.75 0.21
N ILE A 65 31.50 -29.58 0.26
CA ILE A 65 31.45 -30.90 0.89
C ILE A 65 32.33 -30.83 2.15
N ASN A 66 31.79 -31.21 3.30
CA ASN A 66 32.59 -31.25 4.53
C ASN A 66 33.47 -32.50 4.62
N GLU A 67 34.31 -32.55 5.65
CA GLU A 67 35.27 -33.64 5.91
C GLU A 67 34.62 -35.03 6.02
N ASN A 68 33.34 -35.09 6.34
CA ASN A 68 32.55 -36.31 6.48
C ASN A 68 31.74 -36.66 5.22
N GLY A 69 31.93 -35.93 4.10
CA GLY A 69 31.25 -36.18 2.83
C GLY A 69 29.83 -35.62 2.71
N PHE A 70 29.38 -34.78 3.64
CA PHE A 70 28.05 -34.16 3.58
C PHE A 70 28.07 -32.85 2.80
N VAL A 71 27.01 -32.61 2.02
CA VAL A 71 26.76 -31.32 1.37
C VAL A 71 26.45 -30.26 2.41
N VAL A 72 27.22 -29.19 2.40
CA VAL A 72 27.01 -27.98 3.20
C VAL A 72 26.58 -26.86 2.26
N LYS A 73 25.49 -26.17 2.63
CA LYS A 73 24.99 -24.99 1.93
C LYS A 73 25.41 -23.75 2.69
N HIS A 74 26.28 -22.94 2.10
CA HIS A 74 26.64 -21.62 2.60
C HIS A 74 25.72 -20.60 1.93
N ILE A 75 25.11 -19.75 2.75
CA ILE A 75 24.21 -18.70 2.27
C ILE A 75 24.81 -17.38 2.71
N GLN A 76 25.33 -16.62 1.75
CA GLN A 76 25.77 -15.25 1.98
C GLN A 76 24.70 -14.30 1.47
N MET A 77 24.26 -13.40 2.34
CA MET A 77 23.34 -12.34 1.97
C MET A 77 24.14 -11.09 1.62
N SER A 78 24.37 -10.84 0.34
CA SER A 78 24.91 -9.56 -0.13
C SER A 78 23.74 -8.58 -0.35
N GLY A 79 23.40 -7.80 0.68
CA GLY A 79 22.31 -6.84 0.63
C GLY A 79 22.82 -5.40 0.65
N LYS A 80 22.55 -4.63 -0.41
CA LYS A 80 22.39 -3.18 -0.23
C LYS A 80 21.23 -2.98 0.75
N ASN A 81 21.38 -2.09 1.73
CA ASN A 81 20.21 -1.57 2.41
C ASN A 81 19.33 -0.96 1.32
N TYR A 82 18.07 -1.39 1.24
CA TYR A 82 17.06 -0.78 0.39
C TYR A 82 16.09 -0.02 1.28
N PRO A 83 15.56 1.12 0.79
CA PRO A 83 14.54 1.82 1.54
C PRO A 83 13.32 0.90 1.77
N SER A 84 12.53 1.21 2.78
CA SER A 84 11.27 0.50 3.04
C SER A 84 10.13 1.48 3.21
N LEU A 85 8.91 1.03 2.90
CA LEU A 85 7.70 1.72 3.32
C LEU A 85 7.28 1.15 4.66
N SER A 86 7.23 2.02 5.66
CA SER A 86 6.49 1.77 6.89
C SER A 86 5.03 2.13 6.67
N ILE A 87 4.15 1.18 6.95
CA ILE A 87 2.70 1.34 6.91
C ILE A 87 2.18 1.23 8.33
N THR A 88 1.56 2.29 8.83
CA THR A 88 1.09 2.36 10.21
C THR A 88 -0.42 2.48 10.25
N TYR A 89 -1.08 1.52 10.89
CA TYR A 89 -2.47 1.61 11.31
C TYR A 89 -2.51 1.99 12.79
N LEU A 90 -3.24 3.06 13.11
CA LEU A 90 -3.54 3.47 14.47
C LEU A 90 -5.05 3.68 14.58
N ASN A 91 -5.65 2.98 15.53
CA ASN A 91 -6.99 3.25 16.04
C ASN A 91 -6.88 3.44 17.53
N GLN A 92 -7.24 4.63 17.99
CA GLN A 92 -7.19 4.98 19.40
C GLN A 92 -8.55 5.50 19.83
N ASN A 93 -9.14 4.87 20.85
CA ASN A 93 -10.47 5.19 21.37
C ASN A 93 -11.56 5.20 20.28
N GLY A 94 -11.45 4.31 19.29
CA GLY A 94 -12.38 4.25 18.16
C GLY A 94 -12.16 5.34 17.09
N ASN A 95 -11.18 6.22 17.24
CA ASN A 95 -10.78 7.13 16.18
C ASN A 95 -9.98 6.35 15.13
N ASN A 96 -10.56 6.19 13.93
CA ASN A 96 -10.11 5.32 12.82
C ASN A 96 -10.53 3.83 12.91
N PRO A 97 -11.84 3.52 12.99
CA PRO A 97 -12.30 2.13 12.95
C PRO A 97 -12.05 1.51 11.56
N PRO A 98 -11.76 0.20 11.48
CA PRO A 98 -11.75 -0.49 10.19
C PRO A 98 -13.11 -0.38 9.51
N ILE A 99 -13.10 -0.20 8.20
CA ILE A 99 -14.34 -0.12 7.42
C ILE A 99 -14.53 -1.39 6.60
N LYS A 100 -15.79 -1.80 6.46
CA LYS A 100 -16.17 -2.84 5.50
C LYS A 100 -16.32 -2.20 4.12
N ILE A 101 -15.71 -2.80 3.11
CA ILE A 101 -15.81 -2.33 1.72
C ILE A 101 -16.07 -3.52 0.79
N ASN A 102 -16.96 -3.34 -0.19
CA ASN A 102 -17.10 -4.34 -1.24
C ASN A 102 -15.92 -4.22 -2.22
N GLN A 103 -15.26 -5.32 -2.54
CA GLN A 103 -14.12 -5.33 -3.46
C GLN A 103 -14.42 -4.70 -4.81
N ASN A 104 -15.67 -4.80 -5.29
CA ASN A 104 -16.12 -4.23 -6.56
C ASN A 104 -16.21 -2.69 -6.53
N GLN A 105 -16.20 -2.08 -5.35
CA GLN A 105 -16.20 -0.62 -5.16
C GLN A 105 -14.77 -0.03 -5.14
N ILE A 106 -13.74 -0.87 -5.05
CA ILE A 106 -12.35 -0.44 -5.03
C ILE A 106 -11.93 -0.02 -6.45
N LYS A 107 -11.74 1.28 -6.65
CA LYS A 107 -11.33 1.84 -7.95
C LYS A 107 -9.81 1.88 -8.12
N ASN A 108 -9.09 2.42 -7.14
CA ASN A 108 -7.62 2.48 -7.17
C ASN A 108 -7.04 1.42 -6.25
N LYS A 109 -6.43 0.41 -6.85
CA LYS A 109 -5.80 -0.69 -6.11
C LYS A 109 -4.36 -0.85 -6.56
N ILE A 110 -3.46 -1.00 -5.59
CA ILE A 110 -2.07 -1.39 -5.83
C ILE A 110 -1.76 -2.61 -4.97
N TRP A 111 -1.13 -3.62 -5.57
CA TRP A 111 -0.68 -4.79 -4.82
C TRP A 111 0.70 -4.53 -4.24
N THR A 112 0.94 -4.98 -3.01
CA THR A 112 2.22 -4.82 -2.32
C THR A 112 3.38 -5.47 -3.08
N ASN A 113 3.17 -6.63 -3.72
CA ASN A 113 4.18 -7.23 -4.61
C ASN A 113 4.59 -6.30 -5.78
N ASN A 114 3.65 -5.54 -6.35
CA ASN A 114 3.94 -4.58 -7.41
C ASN A 114 4.71 -3.35 -6.88
N ILE A 115 4.51 -2.99 -5.61
CA ILE A 115 5.28 -1.94 -4.93
C ILE A 115 6.75 -2.37 -4.79
N VAL A 116 6.99 -3.63 -4.38
CA VAL A 116 8.34 -4.21 -4.22
C VAL A 116 9.14 -4.15 -5.53
N HIS A 117 8.50 -4.43 -6.67
CA HIS A 117 9.15 -4.46 -7.99
C HIS A 117 9.04 -3.15 -8.78
N SER A 118 8.52 -2.08 -8.17
CA SER A 118 8.30 -0.84 -8.90
C SER A 118 9.63 -0.16 -9.27
N ARG A 119 9.62 0.58 -10.38
CA ARG A 119 10.73 1.48 -10.76
C ARG A 119 10.60 2.87 -10.13
N ASN A 120 9.54 3.12 -9.37
CA ASN A 120 9.30 4.43 -8.78
C ASN A 120 10.32 4.69 -7.68
N THR A 121 10.97 5.86 -7.76
CA THR A 121 11.96 6.29 -6.78
C THR A 121 11.36 7.22 -5.72
N ASP A 122 10.19 7.81 -6.00
CA ASP A 122 9.49 8.73 -5.10
C ASP A 122 8.08 8.23 -4.78
N PHE A 123 8.00 7.37 -3.77
CA PHE A 123 6.74 6.88 -3.26
C PHE A 123 6.00 7.88 -2.38
N ILE A 124 6.71 8.83 -1.76
CA ILE A 124 6.07 9.84 -0.91
C ILE A 124 5.13 10.69 -1.77
N SER A 125 5.66 11.30 -2.83
CA SER A 125 4.84 12.11 -3.74
C SER A 125 3.72 11.29 -4.39
N PHE A 126 3.96 10.02 -4.70
CA PHE A 126 2.92 9.13 -5.22
C PHE A 126 1.74 9.02 -4.25
N PHE A 127 2.01 8.69 -2.98
CA PHE A 127 0.97 8.50 -1.96
C PHE A 127 0.24 9.80 -1.60
N GLU A 128 0.93 10.94 -1.67
CA GLU A 128 0.33 12.26 -1.44
C GLU A 128 -0.74 12.64 -2.48
N ASN A 129 -0.79 11.98 -3.65
CA ASN A 129 -1.84 12.21 -4.66
C ASN A 129 -3.22 11.64 -4.28
N PHE A 130 -3.31 10.88 -3.19
CA PHE A 130 -4.55 10.23 -2.74
C PHE A 130 -5.11 10.91 -1.48
N ARG A 131 -6.43 10.85 -1.32
CA ARG A 131 -7.12 11.45 -0.16
C ARG A 131 -6.93 10.62 1.11
N ASN A 132 -7.12 9.32 0.98
CA ASN A 132 -6.88 8.34 2.02
C ASN A 132 -6.17 7.14 1.41
N ILE A 133 -5.37 6.47 2.23
CA ILE A 133 -4.71 5.23 1.87
C ILE A 133 -5.22 4.17 2.84
N TYR A 134 -5.63 3.05 2.29
CA TYR A 134 -6.15 1.92 3.04
C TYR A 134 -5.27 0.70 2.82
N LEU A 135 -4.97 -0.03 3.89
CA LEU A 135 -4.40 -1.37 3.83
C LEU A 135 -5.54 -2.39 3.87
N VAL A 136 -5.54 -3.34 2.94
CA VAL A 136 -6.62 -4.33 2.78
C VAL A 136 -6.03 -5.72 2.59
N ASP A 137 -6.49 -6.65 3.42
CA ASP A 137 -6.15 -8.06 3.33
C ASP A 137 -6.95 -8.74 2.20
N PHE A 138 -6.24 -9.41 1.29
CA PHE A 138 -6.82 -10.17 0.18
C PHE A 138 -6.49 -11.68 0.23
N ASN A 139 -6.05 -12.19 1.38
CA ASN A 139 -5.78 -13.61 1.59
C ASN A 139 -6.99 -14.50 1.26
N ASP A 140 -8.17 -14.12 1.74
CA ASP A 140 -9.41 -14.79 1.34
C ASP A 140 -9.88 -14.27 -0.02
N LYS A 141 -9.58 -14.98 -1.11
CA LYS A 141 -9.98 -14.58 -2.46
C LYS A 141 -11.48 -14.70 -2.74
N LYS A 142 -12.24 -15.39 -1.88
CA LYS A 142 -13.67 -15.66 -2.08
C LYS A 142 -14.57 -14.62 -1.43
N GLU A 143 -14.09 -13.91 -0.42
CA GLU A 143 -14.87 -12.87 0.24
C GLU A 143 -15.02 -11.61 -0.62
N GLU A 144 -16.26 -11.24 -0.94
CA GLU A 144 -16.57 -9.98 -1.62
C GLU A 144 -16.43 -8.75 -0.73
N ILE A 145 -16.65 -8.91 0.58
CA ILE A 145 -16.53 -7.83 1.57
C ILE A 145 -15.16 -7.93 2.22
N LYS A 146 -14.41 -6.83 2.16
CA LYS A 146 -13.07 -6.70 2.76
C LYS A 146 -13.09 -5.77 3.95
N ILE A 147 -12.10 -5.95 4.83
CA ILE A 147 -11.79 -5.01 5.91
C ILE A 147 -10.66 -4.09 5.45
N ALA A 148 -10.94 -2.80 5.41
CA ALA A 148 -9.98 -1.77 5.04
C ALA A 148 -9.60 -0.93 6.27
N LYS A 149 -8.29 -0.81 6.52
CA LYS A 149 -7.70 -0.01 7.60
C LYS A 149 -7.09 1.24 6.99
N LYS A 150 -7.51 2.45 7.39
CA LYS A 150 -6.84 3.67 6.93
C LYS A 150 -5.48 3.76 7.59
N VAL A 151 -4.43 3.97 6.80
CA VAL A 151 -3.04 3.91 7.24
C VAL A 151 -2.27 5.19 6.90
N GLU A 152 -1.22 5.42 7.66
CA GLU A 152 -0.16 6.37 7.32
C GLU A 152 1.01 5.64 6.66
N ILE A 153 1.63 6.27 5.66
CA ILE A 153 2.77 5.72 4.94
C ILE A 153 3.98 6.61 5.19
N LYS A 154 5.12 6.01 5.55
CA LYS A 154 6.40 6.69 5.70
C LYS A 154 7.48 5.95 4.92
N LEU A 155 8.31 6.69 4.19
CA LEU A 155 9.52 6.15 3.60
C LEU A 155 10.62 6.13 4.66
N LEU A 156 11.14 4.95 4.97
CA LEU A 156 12.31 4.79 5.81
C LEU A 156 13.54 4.69 4.90
N PRO A 157 14.50 5.63 5.03
CA PRO A 157 15.74 5.55 4.27
C PRO A 157 16.57 4.35 4.73
N THR A 158 17.52 3.97 3.88
CA THR A 158 18.54 2.98 4.20
C THR A 158 19.42 3.48 5.35
N LEU A 159 19.53 2.70 6.42
CA LEU A 159 20.50 2.94 7.50
C LEU A 159 21.94 2.70 7.01
#